data_AF-A0A3A0BGM0-F1
#
_entry.id   AF-A0A3A0BGM0-F1
#
_cell.length_a   1.000
_cell.length_b   1.000
_cell.length_c   1.000
_cell.angle_alpha   90.00
_cell.angle_beta   90.00
_cell.angle_gamma   90.00
#
_symmetry.space_group_name_H-M   'P 1'
#
loop_
_entity.id
_entity.type
_entity.pdbx_description
1 polymer ?
#
loop_
_entity_poly.entity_id
_entity_poly.type
_entity_poly.pdbx_seq_one_letter_code
_entity_poly.pdbx_strand_id
1 'polypeptide(L)'
;MQARRVSAPITSPQAGSYFDLKTRVQNKLLAEIDPSMDVTRTDEVRRTIQSLFEQILTEENIVLSRPERARLFEQISAEILGFGPLQSLLEDDTITEIMVNGPKNVYIERKGKVHRVPITFESNDHVMRIIDRIVAPLGRRIDESSPYVDARLPDGSRVNAVIPPISLVGPVLTIRKF
;
A
#
# COMPACT_ATOMS: atom_id res chain seq x y z
N MET A 1 -1.96 42.05 41.19
CA MET A 1 -1.83 42.26 39.74
C MET A 1 -1.47 40.93 39.09
N GLN A 2 -2.33 40.41 38.22
CA GLN A 2 -2.29 39.05 37.67
C GLN A 2 -1.12 38.82 36.71
N ALA A 3 -0.45 37.68 36.87
CA ALA A 3 0.61 37.21 35.99
C ALA A 3 0.03 36.81 34.63
N ARG A 4 0.55 37.44 33.59
CA ARG A 4 0.21 37.23 32.17
C ARG A 4 0.81 35.89 31.72
N ARG A 5 -0.02 34.85 31.57
CA ARG A 5 0.40 33.58 30.93
C ARG A 5 0.70 33.86 29.46
N VAL A 6 1.94 33.61 29.05
CA VAL A 6 2.39 33.66 27.66
C VAL A 6 2.01 32.33 27.01
N SER A 7 1.11 32.37 26.03
CA SER A 7 0.71 31.23 25.21
C SER A 7 1.84 30.85 24.26
N ALA A 8 2.29 29.58 24.27
CA ALA A 8 3.27 29.06 23.33
C ALA A 8 2.68 28.98 21.90
N PRO A 9 3.48 29.18 20.85
CA PRO A 9 3.00 29.12 19.47
C PRO A 9 2.65 27.68 19.09
N ILE A 10 1.46 27.49 18.53
CA ILE A 10 1.01 26.23 17.92
C ILE A 10 1.63 26.18 16.53
N THR A 11 2.76 25.50 16.38
CA THR A 11 3.43 25.33 15.09
C THR A 11 2.59 24.39 14.23
N SER A 12 1.82 24.93 13.29
CA SER A 12 1.16 24.14 12.25
C SER A 12 2.22 23.43 11.39
N PRO A 13 2.14 22.12 11.16
CA PRO A 13 3.13 21.41 10.37
C PRO A 13 3.13 21.95 8.93
N GLN A 14 4.28 22.42 8.44
CA GLN A 14 4.47 22.71 7.02
C GLN A 14 4.19 21.45 6.19
N ALA A 15 3.69 21.59 4.96
CA ALA A 15 3.30 20.46 4.10
C ALA A 15 4.38 19.37 3.95
N GLY A 16 5.68 19.72 4.04
CA GLY A 16 6.78 18.76 4.11
C GLY A 16 6.76 17.87 5.36
N SER A 17 6.47 18.45 6.53
CA SER A 17 6.35 17.71 7.80
C SER A 17 5.19 16.73 7.81
N TYR A 18 4.09 17.00 7.09
CA TYR A 18 2.94 16.08 7.04
C TYR A 18 3.22 14.89 6.13
N PHE A 19 3.86 15.12 4.97
CA PHE A 19 4.28 14.05 4.06
C PHE A 19 5.37 13.16 4.69
N ASP A 20 6.34 13.77 5.37
CA ASP A 20 7.40 13.05 6.08
C ASP A 20 6.85 12.25 7.25
N LEU A 21 5.88 12.80 7.98
CA LEU A 21 5.18 12.11 9.06
C LEU A 21 4.40 10.91 8.53
N LYS A 22 3.61 11.10 7.48
CA LYS A 22 2.83 10.05 6.83
C LYS A 22 3.72 8.90 6.37
N THR A 23 4.78 9.20 5.63
CA THR A 23 5.74 8.21 5.11
C THR A 23 6.40 7.43 6.25
N ARG A 24 6.76 8.11 7.34
CA ARG A 24 7.42 7.48 8.50
C ARG A 24 6.46 6.56 9.27
N VAL A 25 5.26 7.04 9.55
CA VAL A 25 4.22 6.25 10.23
C VAL A 25 3.84 5.04 9.38
N GLN A 26 3.72 5.22 8.06
CA GLN A 26 3.47 4.14 7.11
C GLN A 26 4.58 3.09 7.14
N ASN A 27 5.86 3.49 7.03
CA ASN A 27 6.97 2.54 7.04
C ASN A 27 7.04 1.73 8.33
N LYS A 28 6.76 2.35 9.49
CA LYS A 28 6.68 1.65 10.77
C LYS A 28 5.49 0.69 10.83
N LEU A 29 4.31 1.14 10.41
CA LEU A 29 3.12 0.30 10.33
C LEU A 29 3.37 -0.92 9.45
N LEU A 30 4.01 -0.74 8.29
CA LEU A 30 4.32 -1.84 7.37
C LEU A 30 5.39 -2.79 7.90
N ALA A 31 6.30 -2.32 8.75
CA ALA A 31 7.28 -3.17 9.44
C ALA A 31 6.66 -3.98 10.60
N GLU A 32 5.64 -3.45 11.26
CA GLU A 32 4.97 -4.12 12.39
C GLU A 32 3.76 -4.96 12.00
N ILE A 33 3.13 -4.70 10.84
CA ILE A 33 2.12 -5.59 10.29
C ILE A 33 2.82 -6.87 9.85
N ASP A 34 2.52 -7.95 10.58
CA ASP A 34 3.04 -9.29 10.32
C ASP A 34 2.83 -9.65 8.84
N PRO A 35 3.89 -10.02 8.09
CA PRO A 35 3.78 -10.45 6.69
C PRO A 35 2.92 -11.72 6.53
N SER A 36 2.64 -12.46 7.60
CA SER A 36 1.73 -13.61 7.63
C SER A 36 0.27 -13.26 7.92
N MET A 37 -0.07 -11.99 8.19
CA MET A 37 -1.46 -11.58 8.39
C MET A 37 -2.28 -11.83 7.13
N ASP A 38 -3.33 -12.63 7.27
CA ASP A 38 -4.31 -12.88 6.21
C ASP A 38 -5.01 -11.57 5.79
N VAL A 39 -4.52 -10.99 4.70
CA VAL A 39 -4.92 -9.68 4.14
C VAL A 39 -6.37 -9.68 3.64
N THR A 40 -6.99 -10.85 3.53
CA THR A 40 -8.41 -10.99 3.17
C THR A 40 -9.34 -10.53 4.29
N ARG A 41 -8.85 -10.47 5.53
CA ARG A 41 -9.60 -9.98 6.69
C ARG A 41 -9.36 -8.48 6.88
N THR A 42 -9.82 -7.69 5.91
CA THR A 42 -9.62 -6.24 5.84
C THR A 42 -9.99 -5.52 7.14
N ASP A 43 -11.04 -5.99 7.84
CA ASP A 43 -11.47 -5.44 9.13
C ASP A 43 -10.48 -5.70 10.27
N GLU A 44 -9.86 -6.88 10.30
CA GLU A 44 -8.83 -7.21 11.29
C GLU A 44 -7.55 -6.43 11.01
N VAL A 45 -7.13 -6.38 9.75
CA VAL A 45 -5.99 -5.55 9.31
C VAL A 45 -6.21 -4.10 9.68
N ARG A 46 -7.41 -3.55 9.45
CA ARG A 46 -7.75 -2.17 9.81
C ARG A 46 -7.68 -1.92 11.32
N ARG A 47 -8.12 -2.88 12.15
CA ARG A 47 -7.99 -2.77 13.62
C ARG A 47 -6.54 -2.83 14.08
N THR A 48 -5.72 -3.70 13.48
CA THR A 48 -4.28 -3.76 13.76
C THR A 48 -3.60 -2.45 13.36
N ILE A 49 -3.88 -1.93 12.16
CA ILE A 49 -3.39 -0.62 11.71
C ILE A 49 -3.80 0.47 12.72
N GLN A 50 -5.04 0.45 13.19
CA GLN A 50 -5.52 1.44 14.17
C GLN A 50 -4.76 1.37 15.49
N SER A 51 -4.54 0.17 16.04
CA SER A 51 -3.81 -0.02 17.28
C SER A 51 -2.36 0.47 17.15
N LEU A 52 -1.68 0.07 16.09
CA LEU A 52 -0.29 0.43 15.84
C LEU A 52 -0.14 1.93 15.55
N PHE A 53 -1.08 2.53 14.81
CA PHE A 53 -1.08 3.95 14.52
C PHE A 53 -1.19 4.78 15.81
N GLU A 54 -2.08 4.39 16.72
CA GLU A 54 -2.23 5.01 18.04
C GLU A 54 -0.97 4.88 18.91
N GLN A 55 -0.32 3.72 18.87
CA GLN A 55 0.94 3.49 19.57
C GLN A 55 2.06 4.39 19.02
N ILE A 56 2.25 4.45 17.69
CA ILE A 56 3.28 5.26 17.04
C ILE A 56 3.10 6.75 17.35
N LEU A 57 1.85 7.25 17.31
CA LEU A 57 1.57 8.65 17.66
C LEU A 57 1.96 8.97 19.12
N THR A 58 1.78 8.00 20.02
CA THR A 58 2.13 8.14 21.44
C THR A 58 3.64 8.10 21.64
N GLU A 59 4.33 7.13 21.03
CA GLU A 59 5.79 6.97 21.14
C GLU A 59 6.55 8.18 20.57
N GLU A 60 6.11 8.72 19.45
CA GLU A 60 6.75 9.87 18.80
C GLU A 60 6.29 11.23 19.36
N ASN A 61 5.44 11.26 20.40
CA ASN A 61 4.87 12.48 20.99
C ASN A 61 4.20 13.39 19.94
N ILE A 62 3.53 12.79 18.95
CA ILE A 62 2.88 13.52 17.87
C ILE A 62 1.51 14.01 18.34
N VAL A 63 1.34 15.33 18.41
CA VAL A 63 0.07 15.96 18.78
C VAL A 63 -0.68 16.36 17.50
N LEU A 64 -1.77 15.65 17.22
CA LEU A 64 -2.71 15.97 16.13
C LEU A 64 -4.09 16.28 16.72
N SER A 65 -4.83 17.19 16.10
CA SER A 65 -6.24 17.36 16.41
C SER A 65 -7.03 16.11 16.01
N ARG A 66 -8.19 15.86 16.65
CA ARG A 66 -9.09 14.76 16.28
C ARG A 66 -9.37 14.68 14.76
N PRO A 67 -9.71 15.77 14.05
CA PRO A 67 -9.95 15.69 12.61
C PRO A 67 -8.68 15.40 11.80
N GLU A 68 -7.51 15.90 12.19
CA GLU A 68 -6.25 15.60 11.50
C GLU A 68 -5.84 14.14 11.66
N ARG A 69 -6.02 13.61 12.88
CA ARG A 69 -5.77 12.20 13.18
C ARG A 69 -6.65 11.27 12.34
N ALA A 70 -7.96 11.55 12.27
CA ALA A 70 -8.89 10.76 11.47
C ALA A 70 -8.51 10.81 9.98
N ARG A 71 -8.17 11.99 9.44
CA ARG A 71 -7.72 12.11 8.03
C ARG A 71 -6.43 11.34 7.76
N LEU A 72 -5.44 11.46 8.64
CA LEU A 72 -4.16 10.77 8.47
C LEU A 72 -4.34 9.26 8.53
N PHE A 73 -5.14 8.77 9.48
CA PHE A 73 -5.48 7.35 9.58
C PHE A 73 -6.19 6.83 8.33
N GLU A 74 -7.20 7.54 7.81
CA GLU A 74 -7.91 7.12 6.58
C GLU A 74 -6.98 7.10 5.37
N GLN A 75 -6.10 8.09 5.21
CA GLN A 75 -5.13 8.11 4.11
C GLN A 75 -4.15 6.95 4.19
N ILE A 76 -3.55 6.72 5.36
CA ILE A 76 -2.61 5.62 5.56
C ILE A 76 -3.32 4.27 5.41
N SER A 77 -4.52 4.12 5.97
CA SER A 77 -5.31 2.91 5.83
C SER A 77 -5.68 2.65 4.37
N ALA A 78 -6.09 3.68 3.62
CA ALA A 78 -6.39 3.54 2.19
C ALA A 78 -5.16 3.14 1.37
N GLU A 79 -3.97 3.60 1.74
CA GLU A 79 -2.72 3.19 1.06
C GLU A 79 -2.28 1.77 1.46
N ILE A 80 -2.36 1.44 2.75
CA ILE A 80 -2.00 0.12 3.27
C ILE A 80 -3.01 -0.94 2.82
N LEU A 81 -4.30 -0.60 2.69
CA LEU A 81 -5.36 -1.53 2.27
C LEU A 81 -5.64 -1.48 0.76
N GLY A 82 -5.32 -0.39 0.06
CA GLY A 82 -5.51 -0.21 -1.38
C GLY A 82 -4.50 -0.98 -2.24
N PHE A 83 -4.25 -0.58 -3.48
CA PHE A 83 -3.25 -1.25 -4.32
C PHE A 83 -1.82 -0.68 -4.18
N GLY A 84 -1.59 0.13 -3.14
CA GLY A 84 -0.29 0.73 -2.84
C GLY A 84 0.27 1.48 -4.04
N PRO A 85 1.54 1.27 -4.43
CA PRO A 85 2.15 1.94 -5.56
C PRO A 85 1.45 1.71 -6.92
N LEU A 86 0.64 0.65 -7.05
CA LEU A 86 -0.11 0.38 -8.29
C LEU A 86 -1.35 1.25 -8.46
N GLN A 87 -1.86 1.86 -7.39
CA GLN A 87 -3.12 2.61 -7.43
C GLN A 87 -3.12 3.67 -8.55
N SER A 88 -2.07 4.49 -8.60
CA SER A 88 -1.91 5.53 -9.62
C SER A 88 -1.81 4.99 -11.05
N LEU A 89 -1.30 3.78 -11.24
CA LEU A 89 -1.18 3.13 -12.54
C LEU A 89 -2.51 2.51 -12.97
N LEU A 90 -3.26 1.94 -12.02
CA LEU A 90 -4.57 1.37 -12.25
C LEU A 90 -5.60 2.45 -12.62
N GLU A 91 -5.50 3.64 -12.03
CA GLU A 91 -6.36 4.78 -12.32
C GLU A 91 -6.05 5.48 -13.65
N ASP A 92 -4.89 5.22 -14.27
CA ASP A 92 -4.50 5.86 -15.53
C ASP A 92 -5.05 5.07 -16.73
N ASP A 93 -6.08 5.62 -17.38
CA ASP A 93 -6.75 5.03 -18.55
C ASP A 93 -5.87 4.97 -19.81
N THR A 94 -4.74 5.68 -19.84
CA THR A 94 -3.80 5.59 -20.96
C THR A 94 -2.92 4.34 -20.91
N ILE A 95 -2.92 3.64 -19.77
CA ILE A 95 -2.16 2.41 -19.54
C ILE A 95 -3.01 1.20 -19.93
N THR A 96 -2.47 0.35 -20.79
CA THR A 96 -3.12 -0.89 -21.26
C THR A 96 -2.67 -2.12 -20.48
N GLU A 97 -1.44 -2.11 -19.98
CA GLU A 97 -0.87 -3.23 -19.24
C GLU A 97 0.08 -2.73 -18.14
N ILE A 98 0.08 -3.42 -17.00
CA ILE A 98 0.98 -3.16 -15.87
C ILE A 98 1.71 -4.47 -15.58
N MET A 99 3.04 -4.41 -15.50
CA MET A 99 3.90 -5.57 -15.27
C MET A 99 4.83 -5.29 -14.09
N VAL A 100 4.77 -6.11 -13.06
CA VAL A 100 5.64 -6.07 -11.88
C VAL A 100 6.53 -7.30 -11.93
N ASN A 101 7.83 -7.09 -12.17
CA ASN A 101 8.83 -8.15 -12.23
C ASN A 101 9.73 -8.09 -10.98
N GLY A 102 9.11 -8.29 -9.83
CA GLY A 102 9.71 -8.07 -8.51
C GLY A 102 9.62 -6.60 -8.04
N PRO A 103 10.03 -6.32 -6.80
CA PRO A 103 9.71 -5.06 -6.10
C PRO A 103 10.32 -3.82 -6.74
N LYS A 104 11.43 -3.95 -7.46
CA LYS A 104 12.18 -2.81 -8.03
C LYS A 104 11.97 -2.61 -9.53
N ASN A 105 11.25 -3.51 -10.20
CA ASN A 105 11.10 -3.50 -11.65
C ASN A 105 9.63 -3.48 -12.03
N VAL A 106 9.10 -2.28 -12.23
CA VAL A 106 7.72 -2.07 -12.68
C VAL A 106 7.74 -1.46 -14.07
N TYR A 107 6.90 -2.00 -14.93
CA TYR A 107 6.72 -1.59 -16.31
C TYR A 107 5.24 -1.37 -16.59
N ILE A 108 4.97 -0.50 -17.56
CA ILE A 108 3.64 -0.24 -18.07
C ILE A 108 3.66 -0.29 -19.59
N GLU A 109 2.56 -0.71 -20.19
CA GLU A 109 2.32 -0.51 -21.61
C GLU A 109 1.42 0.71 -21.81
N ARG A 110 1.84 1.60 -22.71
CA ARG A 110 1.05 2.74 -23.17
C ARG A 110 1.17 2.83 -24.68
N LYS A 111 0.03 2.85 -25.38
CA LYS A 111 -0.02 2.94 -26.85
C LYS A 111 0.84 1.84 -27.54
N GLY A 112 0.82 0.62 -27.01
CA GLY A 112 1.58 -0.51 -27.54
C GLY A 112 3.09 -0.46 -27.29
N LYS A 113 3.57 0.43 -26.42
CA LYS A 113 4.99 0.53 -26.05
C LYS A 113 5.17 0.30 -24.56
N VAL A 114 6.15 -0.53 -24.22
CA VAL A 114 6.51 -0.84 -22.84
C VAL A 114 7.51 0.20 -22.31
N HIS A 115 7.21 0.74 -21.13
CA HIS A 115 8.00 1.74 -20.44
C HIS A 115 8.25 1.31 -19.00
N ARG A 116 9.51 1.45 -18.53
CA ARG A 116 9.81 1.30 -17.10
C ARG A 116 9.34 2.55 -16.36
N VAL A 117 8.68 2.36 -15.22
CA VAL A 117 8.24 3.46 -14.36
C VAL A 117 9.13 3.58 -13.12
N PRO A 118 9.32 4.78 -12.56
CA PRO A 118 10.10 5.00 -11.34
C PRO A 118 9.27 4.67 -10.08
N ILE A 119 8.47 3.61 -10.13
CA ILE A 119 7.66 3.13 -9.02
C ILE A 119 8.30 1.85 -8.51
N THR A 120 8.37 1.72 -7.18
CA THR A 120 8.97 0.57 -6.51
C THR A 120 8.13 0.16 -5.32
N PHE A 121 8.09 -1.13 -5.06
CA PHE A 121 7.61 -1.70 -3.82
C PHE A 121 8.74 -1.79 -2.81
N GLU A 122 8.37 -1.84 -1.54
CA GLU A 122 9.32 -1.92 -0.43
C GLU A 122 10.05 -3.27 -0.39
N SER A 123 9.32 -4.36 -0.64
CA SER A 123 9.83 -5.73 -0.54
C SER A 123 9.02 -6.71 -1.39
N ASN A 124 9.50 -7.95 -1.52
CA ASN A 124 8.72 -9.04 -2.11
C ASN A 124 7.39 -9.24 -1.36
N ASP A 125 7.40 -9.15 -0.03
CA ASP A 125 6.19 -9.31 0.79
C ASP A 125 5.17 -8.21 0.52
N HIS A 126 5.61 -6.99 0.19
CA HIS A 126 4.70 -5.94 -0.25
C HIS A 126 4.00 -6.32 -1.56
N VAL A 127 4.74 -6.85 -2.54
CA VAL A 127 4.14 -7.32 -3.80
C VAL A 127 3.19 -8.49 -3.55
N MET A 128 3.57 -9.47 -2.72
CA MET A 128 2.72 -10.60 -2.32
C MET A 128 1.39 -10.13 -1.71
N ARG A 129 1.45 -9.21 -0.74
CA ARG A 129 0.25 -8.62 -0.12
C ARG A 129 -0.68 -7.96 -1.14
N ILE A 130 -0.14 -7.36 -2.20
CA ILE A 130 -0.94 -6.74 -3.25
C ILE A 130 -1.55 -7.80 -4.16
N ILE A 131 -0.79 -8.83 -4.54
CA ILE A 131 -1.31 -9.97 -5.31
C ILE A 131 -2.48 -10.61 -4.56
N ASP A 132 -2.32 -10.94 -3.27
CA ASP A 132 -3.36 -11.55 -2.44
C ASP A 132 -4.63 -10.69 -2.42
N ARG A 133 -4.50 -9.38 -2.28
CA ARG A 133 -5.63 -8.45 -2.31
C ARG A 133 -6.36 -8.42 -3.65
N ILE A 134 -5.64 -8.56 -4.75
CA ILE A 134 -6.26 -8.59 -6.08
C ILE A 134 -7.03 -9.91 -6.29
N VAL A 135 -6.46 -11.03 -5.84
CA VAL A 135 -7.01 -12.37 -6.16
C VAL A 135 -8.01 -12.88 -5.13
N ALA A 136 -7.95 -12.42 -3.89
CA ALA A 136 -8.85 -12.86 -2.81
C ALA A 136 -10.33 -12.57 -3.07
N PRO A 137 -10.74 -11.37 -3.54
CA PRO A 137 -12.15 -11.10 -3.89
C PRO A 137 -12.67 -12.00 -5.03
N LEU A 138 -11.76 -12.57 -5.83
CA LEU A 138 -12.08 -13.50 -6.92
C LEU A 138 -12.25 -14.95 -6.44
N GLY A 139 -12.12 -15.19 -5.12
CA GLY A 139 -12.14 -16.53 -4.54
C GLY A 139 -10.91 -17.37 -4.93
N ARG A 140 -9.81 -16.71 -5.32
CA ARG A 140 -8.55 -17.35 -5.68
C ARG A 140 -7.55 -17.19 -4.55
N ARG A 141 -6.62 -18.14 -4.46
CA ARG A 141 -5.49 -18.13 -3.53
C ARG A 141 -4.20 -18.40 -4.30
N ILE A 142 -3.12 -17.84 -3.83
CA ILE A 142 -1.78 -18.06 -4.36
C ILE A 142 -0.83 -18.28 -3.18
N ASP A 143 -0.10 -19.38 -3.20
CA ASP A 143 0.82 -19.77 -2.13
C ASP A 143 1.89 -20.72 -2.70
N GLU A 144 2.84 -21.16 -1.89
CA GLU A 144 3.92 -22.03 -2.35
C GLU A 144 3.44 -23.38 -2.91
N SER A 145 2.23 -23.84 -2.55
CA SER A 145 1.62 -25.06 -3.10
C SER A 145 0.93 -24.81 -4.43
N SER A 146 0.38 -23.62 -4.63
CA SER A 146 -0.23 -23.13 -5.88
C SER A 146 0.38 -21.78 -6.29
N PRO A 147 1.62 -21.77 -6.83
CA PRO A 147 2.42 -20.54 -6.98
C PRO A 147 2.09 -19.72 -8.23
N TYR A 148 0.94 -19.95 -8.86
CA TYR A 148 0.48 -19.16 -10.01
C TYR A 148 -1.04 -19.01 -10.02
N VAL A 149 -1.51 -17.92 -10.61
CA VAL A 149 -2.94 -17.63 -10.77
C VAL A 149 -3.18 -16.87 -12.07
N ASP A 150 -4.27 -17.20 -12.77
CA ASP A 150 -4.85 -16.41 -13.86
C ASP A 150 -6.33 -16.18 -13.52
N ALA A 151 -6.76 -14.92 -13.54
CA ALA A 151 -8.11 -14.55 -13.18
C ALA A 151 -8.59 -13.31 -13.95
N ARG A 152 -9.90 -13.10 -13.91
CA ARG A 152 -10.55 -11.93 -14.48
C ARG A 152 -11.10 -11.07 -13.36
N LEU A 153 -10.77 -9.78 -13.40
CA LEU A 153 -11.27 -8.77 -12.48
C LEU A 153 -12.70 -8.36 -12.84
N PRO A 154 -13.48 -7.79 -11.90
CA PRO A 154 -14.87 -7.40 -12.14
C PRO A 154 -15.05 -6.34 -13.23
N ASP A 155 -14.04 -5.51 -13.46
CA ASP A 155 -13.96 -4.51 -14.54
C ASP A 155 -13.71 -5.14 -15.92
N GLY A 156 -13.42 -6.44 -15.99
CA GLY A 156 -13.11 -7.17 -17.22
C GLY A 156 -11.61 -7.34 -17.48
N SER A 157 -10.76 -6.64 -16.73
CA SER A 157 -9.30 -6.74 -16.77
C SER A 157 -8.82 -8.16 -16.45
N ARG A 158 -7.65 -8.55 -16.97
CA ARG A 158 -7.05 -9.85 -16.68
C ARG A 158 -5.86 -9.69 -15.76
N VAL A 159 -5.76 -10.57 -14.77
CA VAL A 159 -4.63 -10.61 -13.85
C VAL A 159 -3.95 -11.97 -13.93
N ASN A 160 -2.62 -11.94 -14.05
CA ASN A 160 -1.77 -13.10 -13.89
C ASN A 160 -0.75 -12.81 -12.80
N ALA A 161 -0.55 -13.74 -11.87
CA ALA A 161 0.54 -13.64 -10.91
C ALA A 161 1.28 -14.97 -10.79
N VAL A 162 2.58 -14.88 -10.57
CA VAL A 162 3.49 -16.02 -10.40
C VAL A 162 4.46 -15.71 -9.27
N ILE A 163 4.62 -16.61 -8.32
CA ILE A 163 5.43 -16.40 -7.12
C ILE A 163 6.51 -17.48 -6.99
N PRO A 164 7.49 -17.33 -6.08
CA PRO A 164 8.41 -18.41 -5.75
C PRO A 164 7.66 -19.69 -5.32
N PRO A 165 8.18 -20.89 -5.61
CA PRO A 165 9.50 -21.15 -6.22
C PRO A 165 9.55 -21.06 -7.75
N ILE A 166 8.42 -20.84 -8.44
CA ILE A 166 8.40 -20.78 -9.92
C ILE A 166 9.10 -19.53 -10.45
N SER A 167 8.87 -18.39 -9.79
CA SER A 167 9.56 -17.16 -10.16
C SER A 167 10.89 -16.99 -9.43
N LEU A 168 11.98 -16.87 -10.19
CA LEU A 168 13.35 -16.68 -9.67
C LEU A 168 13.64 -15.23 -9.26
N VAL A 169 12.83 -14.27 -9.68
CA VAL A 169 13.03 -12.83 -9.45
C VAL A 169 12.16 -12.29 -8.31
N GLY A 170 11.50 -13.18 -7.56
CA GLY A 170 10.46 -12.84 -6.59
C GLY A 170 9.06 -12.84 -7.22
N PRO A 171 8.05 -12.31 -6.53
CA PRO A 171 6.68 -12.27 -7.05
C PRO A 171 6.56 -11.42 -8.31
N VAL A 172 5.87 -11.98 -9.31
CA VAL A 172 5.58 -11.37 -10.60
C VAL A 172 4.08 -11.21 -10.75
N LEU A 173 3.64 -10.06 -11.25
CA LEU A 173 2.23 -9.72 -11.45
C LEU A 173 2.08 -8.97 -12.77
N THR A 174 1.12 -9.40 -13.57
CA THR A 174 0.73 -8.73 -14.82
C THR A 174 -0.77 -8.45 -14.78
N ILE A 175 -1.15 -7.19 -14.99
CA ILE A 175 -2.54 -6.75 -15.10
C ILE A 175 -2.75 -6.15 -16.49
N ARG A 176 -3.61 -6.78 -17.28
CA ARG A 176 -4.04 -6.27 -18.59
C ARG A 176 -5.38 -5.59 -18.43
N LYS A 177 -5.41 -4.27 -18.56
CA LYS A 177 -6.61 -3.45 -18.43
C LYS A 177 -7.54 -3.70 -19.62
N PHE A 178 -8.85 -3.67 -19.37
CA PHE A 178 -9.90 -3.78 -20.40
C PHE A 178 -10.49 -2.42 -20.74
#